data_AF-A0A1M6DJJ4-F1
#
_entry.id   AF-A0A1M6DJJ4-F1
#
_cell.length_a   1.000
_cell.length_b   1.000
_cell.length_c   1.000
_cell.angle_alpha   90.00
_cell.angle_beta   90.00
_cell.angle_gamma   90.00
#
_symmetry.space_group_name_H-M   'P 1'
#
loop_
_entity.id
_entity.type
_entity.pdbx_description
1 polymer ?
#
loop_
_entity_poly.entity_id
_entity_poly.type
_entity_poly.pdbx_seq_one_letter_code
_entity_poly.pdbx_strand_id
1 'polypeptide(L)'
;MTHPPIAVMSFNRPDYLREVLLSLAAQEGAEIGRREIFLFQDHWHNHRSGRVKAEQKDVEACVATFREIFPRGQVLAASENLGVAENFLRAETLFFREMKAECAYFFEDDLVLAPRYLRVMDSLRTAAESSRDVGYFAAYGHLTASAADQLKHRRALRRIGHLWGFGLFRRHWEEMQPLMADYYELVLGRDYKDRSSPEIRKRYRERDILVGVTSQDDVKKAVTYALGRVGLNTHLVSGRYIGAVGLHMSQERFDKAGYARTVWVDPDELAFDFPDAKALEAMRVEETARRRQAIEAEANPPPKPAPAAKPAPKPAAAPRPPVSPEDAKARPLLRGPHMTAAERQLFERILGKGRRRYAEFGTGGSTLLAARQGFDMMVGVESDPAWAKAVSEDEEVAAVIAAGRASILHADIGPVGAWGAPVDRTAVRPWPNYIARMWQEWDRIGSFPDLIFVDGRFRVACCLSAALLAAANRGRYPEPLVMIHDTGERRPNYDHALEYFHVEEQVGTLRVMSPRLLRSPEAILAGLFGRLFEVV
;
A
#
# COMPACT_ATOMS: atom_id res chain seq x y z
N MET A 1 19.47 -16.40 -13.05
CA MET A 1 18.93 -15.63 -11.90
C MET A 1 18.01 -14.56 -12.46
N THR A 2 16.87 -14.30 -11.83
CA THR A 2 15.97 -13.21 -12.22
C THR A 2 16.62 -11.87 -11.89
N HIS A 3 16.51 -10.90 -12.80
CA HIS A 3 17.03 -9.55 -12.55
C HIS A 3 16.14 -8.84 -11.52
N PRO A 4 16.71 -8.10 -10.54
CA PRO A 4 15.92 -7.28 -9.61
C PRO A 4 14.97 -6.32 -10.36
N PRO A 5 13.67 -6.25 -10.00
CA PRO A 5 12.78 -5.24 -10.53
C PRO A 5 13.21 -3.84 -10.08
N ILE A 6 12.89 -2.85 -10.90
CA ILE A 6 13.29 -1.46 -10.71
C ILE A 6 12.06 -0.59 -10.50
N ALA A 7 12.02 0.13 -9.39
CA ALA A 7 11.06 1.19 -9.13
C ALA A 7 11.70 2.54 -9.44
N VAL A 8 10.99 3.38 -10.19
CA VAL A 8 11.28 4.80 -10.35
C VAL A 8 10.16 5.59 -9.66
N MET A 9 10.50 6.27 -8.58
CA MET A 9 9.60 7.11 -7.81
C MET A 9 9.49 8.47 -8.51
N SER A 10 8.26 8.89 -8.82
CA SER A 10 8.01 10.14 -9.53
C SER A 10 6.91 10.96 -8.87
N PHE A 11 7.06 12.28 -8.95
CA PHE A 11 6.03 13.24 -8.58
C PHE A 11 5.76 14.24 -9.70
N ASN A 12 6.47 15.37 -9.79
CA ASN A 12 6.09 16.46 -10.71
C ASN A 12 7.28 17.16 -11.38
N ARG A 13 8.42 16.48 -11.53
CA ARG A 13 9.64 17.06 -12.11
C ARG A 13 10.01 16.33 -13.42
N PRO A 14 9.25 16.53 -14.52
CA PRO A 14 9.43 15.76 -15.75
C PRO A 14 10.83 15.93 -16.35
N ASP A 15 11.45 17.11 -16.22
CA ASP A 15 12.80 17.36 -16.75
C ASP A 15 13.87 16.54 -16.02
N TYR A 16 13.87 16.55 -14.67
CA TYR A 16 14.79 15.72 -13.91
C TYR A 16 14.52 14.23 -14.13
N LEU A 17 13.24 13.84 -14.12
CA LEU A 17 12.84 12.46 -14.39
C LEU A 17 13.36 12.00 -15.77
N ARG A 18 13.26 12.84 -16.79
CA ARG A 18 13.76 12.52 -18.14
C ARG A 18 15.25 12.20 -18.12
N GLU A 19 16.06 13.02 -17.47
CA GLU A 19 17.51 12.77 -17.36
C GLU A 19 17.82 11.44 -16.66
N VAL A 20 17.12 11.15 -15.55
CA VAL A 20 17.28 9.88 -14.84
C VAL A 20 16.88 8.70 -15.72
N LEU A 21 15.71 8.75 -16.36
CA LEU A 21 15.20 7.67 -17.21
C LEU A 21 16.10 7.42 -18.43
N LEU A 22 16.62 8.47 -19.06
CA LEU A 22 17.59 8.34 -20.16
C LEU A 22 18.88 7.66 -19.68
N SER A 23 19.40 8.07 -18.52
CA SER A 23 20.60 7.43 -17.95
C SER A 23 20.37 5.98 -17.54
N LEU A 24 19.15 5.64 -17.09
CA LEU A 24 18.74 4.27 -16.77
C LEU A 24 18.56 3.41 -18.03
N ALA A 25 18.03 3.98 -19.11
CA ALA A 25 17.88 3.29 -20.39
C ALA A 25 19.24 3.02 -21.06
N ALA A 26 20.23 3.90 -20.84
CA ALA A 26 21.57 3.81 -21.39
C ALA A 26 22.53 2.87 -20.64
N GLN A 27 22.03 2.02 -19.72
CA GLN A 27 22.89 1.15 -18.90
C GLN A 27 23.57 0.05 -19.71
N GLU A 28 24.90 0.00 -19.63
CA GLU A 28 25.77 -0.93 -20.34
C GLU A 28 25.97 -2.24 -19.56
N GLY A 29 25.77 -3.37 -20.25
CA GLY A 29 26.03 -4.70 -19.69
C GLY A 29 25.19 -5.07 -18.47
N ALA A 30 24.05 -4.40 -18.25
CA ALA A 30 23.11 -4.65 -17.15
C ALA A 30 21.79 -5.29 -17.60
N GLU A 31 21.71 -5.72 -18.87
CA GLU A 31 20.54 -6.34 -19.49
C GLU A 31 19.23 -5.57 -19.27
N ILE A 32 19.26 -4.23 -19.38
CA ILE A 32 18.12 -3.36 -19.05
C ILE A 32 16.80 -3.80 -19.73
N GLY A 33 16.87 -4.29 -20.98
CA GLY A 33 15.71 -4.78 -21.73
C GLY A 33 15.05 -6.07 -21.20
N ARG A 34 15.67 -6.74 -20.21
CA ARG A 34 15.14 -7.92 -19.49
C ARG A 34 14.67 -7.60 -18.07
N ARG A 35 14.83 -6.35 -17.62
CA ARG A 35 14.41 -5.91 -16.28
C ARG A 35 12.96 -5.42 -16.32
N GLU A 36 12.21 -5.74 -15.28
CA GLU A 36 10.89 -5.16 -15.06
C GLU A 36 11.05 -3.78 -14.43
N ILE A 37 10.52 -2.75 -15.10
CA ILE A 37 10.69 -1.35 -14.70
C ILE A 37 9.32 -0.74 -14.47
N PHE A 38 9.15 -0.13 -13.30
CA PHE A 38 7.88 0.40 -12.83
C PHE A 38 8.03 1.88 -12.47
N LEU A 39 7.14 2.71 -13.00
CA LEU A 39 6.97 4.09 -12.54
C LEU A 39 5.93 4.13 -11.43
N PHE A 40 6.35 4.52 -10.24
CA PHE A 40 5.45 4.82 -9.13
C PHE A 40 5.13 6.31 -9.12
N GLN A 41 4.16 6.68 -9.94
CA GLN A 41 3.72 8.05 -10.10
C GLN A 41 2.79 8.45 -8.95
N ASP A 42 3.16 9.50 -8.22
CA ASP A 42 2.29 10.14 -7.22
C ASP A 42 1.34 11.14 -7.88
N HIS A 43 0.22 11.46 -7.24
CA HIS A 43 -0.81 12.32 -7.83
C HIS A 43 -0.58 13.80 -7.50
N TRP A 44 -1.13 14.71 -8.30
CA TRP A 44 -1.02 16.16 -8.08
C TRP A 44 -1.90 16.68 -6.93
N HIS A 45 -2.91 15.92 -6.51
CA HIS A 45 -3.91 16.32 -5.51
C HIS A 45 -4.06 15.27 -4.40
N ASN A 46 -3.99 15.69 -3.14
CA ASN A 46 -4.28 14.85 -1.97
C ASN A 46 -5.77 14.96 -1.64
N HIS A 47 -6.57 13.90 -1.89
CA HIS A 47 -8.01 13.94 -1.63
C HIS A 47 -8.36 13.94 -0.14
N ARG A 48 -7.51 13.37 0.72
CA ARG A 48 -7.74 13.33 2.17
C ARG A 48 -7.58 14.70 2.83
N SER A 49 -6.61 15.50 2.39
CA SER A 49 -6.40 16.85 2.91
C SER A 49 -7.03 17.95 2.04
N GLY A 50 -7.48 17.62 0.84
CA GLY A 50 -7.99 18.56 -0.16
C GLY A 50 -6.91 19.51 -0.72
N ARG A 51 -5.62 19.19 -0.53
CA ARG A 51 -4.52 20.07 -0.93
C ARG A 51 -4.01 19.72 -2.32
N VAL A 52 -3.94 20.72 -3.19
CA VAL A 52 -3.19 20.67 -4.45
C VAL A 52 -1.70 20.72 -4.12
N LYS A 53 -0.95 19.78 -4.69
CA LYS A 53 0.47 19.53 -4.39
C LYS A 53 1.39 19.89 -5.55
N ALA A 54 0.86 19.80 -6.77
CA ALA A 54 1.54 20.13 -8.02
C ALA A 54 0.51 20.52 -9.08
N GLU A 55 0.99 21.02 -10.22
CA GLU A 55 0.18 21.16 -11.42
C GLU A 55 -0.09 19.77 -12.04
N GLN A 56 -1.32 19.52 -12.45
CA GLN A 56 -1.71 18.25 -13.06
C GLN A 56 -0.88 17.92 -14.31
N LYS A 57 -0.61 18.93 -15.14
CA LYS A 57 0.18 18.79 -16.39
C LYS A 57 1.60 18.25 -16.14
N ASP A 58 2.21 18.58 -15.00
CA ASP A 58 3.59 18.15 -14.71
C ASP A 58 3.63 16.67 -14.32
N VAL A 59 2.61 16.20 -13.58
CA VAL A 59 2.41 14.78 -13.25
C VAL A 59 2.11 13.97 -14.53
N GLU A 60 1.27 14.48 -15.41
CA GLU A 60 0.97 13.86 -16.71
C GLU A 60 2.22 13.80 -17.61
N ALA A 61 3.02 14.87 -17.62
CA ALA A 61 4.28 14.92 -18.36
C ALA A 61 5.30 13.89 -17.85
N CYS A 62 5.37 13.62 -16.54
CA CYS A 62 6.20 12.55 -15.98
C CYS A 62 5.79 11.18 -16.53
N VAL A 63 4.48 10.89 -16.55
CA VAL A 63 3.94 9.61 -17.09
C VAL A 63 4.24 9.49 -18.58
N ALA A 64 4.05 10.57 -19.35
CA ALA A 64 4.34 10.60 -20.78
C ALA A 64 5.84 10.32 -21.05
N THR A 65 6.72 10.99 -20.31
CA THR A 65 8.18 10.81 -20.40
C THR A 65 8.59 9.36 -20.11
N PHE A 66 8.00 8.73 -19.09
CA PHE A 66 8.28 7.33 -18.79
C PHE A 66 7.83 6.38 -19.90
N ARG A 67 6.62 6.57 -20.44
CA ARG A 67 6.10 5.74 -21.54
C ARG A 67 6.92 5.89 -22.82
N GLU A 68 7.45 7.08 -23.08
CA GLU A 68 8.34 7.34 -24.21
C GLU A 68 9.64 6.53 -24.09
N ILE A 69 10.30 6.56 -22.93
CA ILE A 69 11.62 5.96 -22.72
C ILE A 69 11.52 4.44 -22.44
N PHE A 70 10.50 4.01 -21.69
CA PHE A 70 10.23 2.62 -21.33
C PHE A 70 8.83 2.20 -21.77
N PRO A 71 8.58 1.98 -23.08
CA PRO A 71 7.25 1.63 -23.60
C PRO A 71 6.72 0.28 -23.10
N ARG A 72 7.61 -0.61 -22.63
CA ARG A 72 7.25 -1.89 -21.98
C ARG A 72 7.23 -1.80 -20.45
N GLY A 73 7.58 -0.64 -19.89
CA GLY A 73 7.53 -0.39 -18.45
C GLY A 73 6.09 -0.23 -17.96
N GLN A 74 5.87 -0.45 -16.68
CA GLN A 74 4.55 -0.39 -16.06
C GLN A 74 4.38 0.94 -15.30
N VAL A 75 3.26 1.62 -15.51
CA VAL A 75 2.93 2.85 -14.77
C VAL A 75 1.91 2.53 -13.69
N LEU A 76 2.29 2.77 -12.44
CA LEU A 76 1.44 2.63 -11.26
C LEU A 76 1.12 4.02 -10.71
N ALA A 77 0.15 4.66 -11.35
CA ALA A 77 -0.34 5.99 -10.96
C ALA A 77 -1.20 5.90 -9.70
N ALA A 78 -0.94 6.76 -8.73
CA ALA A 78 -1.82 6.94 -7.58
C ALA A 78 -3.07 7.73 -7.97
N SER A 79 -4.23 7.38 -7.40
CA SER A 79 -5.49 8.12 -7.55
C SER A 79 -5.57 9.39 -6.70
N GLU A 80 -4.64 9.56 -5.77
CA GLU A 80 -4.49 10.72 -4.89
C GLU A 80 -3.02 10.86 -4.47
N ASN A 81 -2.62 12.03 -3.95
CA ASN A 81 -1.25 12.27 -3.55
C ASN A 81 -0.99 11.51 -2.25
N LEU A 82 -0.23 10.44 -2.34
CA LEU A 82 0.14 9.58 -1.21
C LEU A 82 1.28 10.19 -0.40
N GLY A 83 2.14 10.96 -1.06
CA GLY A 83 3.39 11.46 -0.49
C GLY A 83 4.49 10.39 -0.49
N VAL A 84 5.72 10.85 -0.24
CA VAL A 84 6.94 10.03 -0.42
C VAL A 84 6.89 8.71 0.35
N ALA A 85 6.48 8.73 1.62
CA ALA A 85 6.53 7.52 2.45
C ALA A 85 5.56 6.43 2.01
N GLU A 86 4.30 6.80 1.76
CA GLU A 86 3.27 5.87 1.32
C GLU A 86 3.57 5.36 -0.11
N ASN A 87 4.12 6.22 -0.97
CA ASN A 87 4.48 5.83 -2.33
C ASN A 87 5.65 4.81 -2.35
N PHE A 88 6.69 5.02 -1.54
CA PHE A 88 7.78 4.04 -1.42
C PHE A 88 7.30 2.72 -0.82
N LEU A 89 6.47 2.75 0.24
CA LEU A 89 5.90 1.54 0.82
C LEU A 89 5.06 0.76 -0.20
N ARG A 90 4.30 1.45 -1.06
CA ARG A 90 3.56 0.86 -2.17
C ARG A 90 4.50 0.13 -3.14
N ALA A 91 5.63 0.74 -3.50
CA ALA A 91 6.62 0.12 -4.38
C ALA A 91 7.29 -1.12 -3.78
N GLU A 92 7.73 -1.01 -2.53
CA GLU A 92 8.36 -2.12 -1.82
C GLU A 92 7.38 -3.28 -1.62
N THR A 93 6.11 -2.99 -1.35
CA THR A 93 5.07 -4.01 -1.17
C THR A 93 4.83 -4.80 -2.44
N LEU A 94 4.68 -4.12 -3.58
CA LEU A 94 4.51 -4.80 -4.87
C LEU A 94 5.69 -5.75 -5.11
N PHE A 95 6.91 -5.25 -4.96
CA PHE A 95 8.10 -6.04 -5.28
C PHE A 95 8.32 -7.21 -4.32
N PHE A 96 8.16 -6.99 -3.02
CA PHE A 96 8.54 -7.99 -2.02
C PHE A 96 7.40 -8.91 -1.60
N ARG A 97 6.15 -8.45 -1.56
CA ARG A 97 5.01 -9.29 -1.18
C ARG A 97 4.34 -9.93 -2.39
N GLU A 98 4.07 -9.16 -3.44
CA GLU A 98 3.28 -9.62 -4.58
C GLU A 98 4.17 -10.35 -5.60
N MET A 99 5.24 -9.70 -6.05
CA MET A 99 6.20 -10.28 -7.00
C MET A 99 7.19 -11.25 -6.33
N LYS A 100 7.30 -11.21 -5.00
CA LYS A 100 8.22 -12.05 -4.21
C LYS A 100 9.68 -11.94 -4.66
N ALA A 101 10.10 -10.78 -5.17
CA ALA A 101 11.47 -10.54 -5.59
C ALA A 101 12.40 -10.60 -4.38
N GLU A 102 13.54 -11.28 -4.47
CA GLU A 102 14.51 -11.37 -3.35
C GLU A 102 15.26 -10.05 -3.11
N CYS A 103 15.39 -9.24 -4.16
CA CYS A 103 16.01 -7.93 -4.13
C CYS A 103 15.34 -7.03 -5.17
N ALA A 104 15.26 -5.74 -4.90
CA ALA A 104 14.76 -4.73 -5.84
C ALA A 104 15.57 -3.43 -5.76
N TYR A 105 15.56 -2.64 -6.83
CA TYR A 105 16.26 -1.36 -6.94
C TYR A 105 15.27 -0.19 -7.01
N PHE A 106 15.59 0.89 -6.31
CA PHE A 106 14.72 2.04 -6.13
C PHE A 106 15.46 3.32 -6.51
N PHE A 107 14.90 4.03 -7.49
CA PHE A 107 15.41 5.31 -7.98
C PHE A 107 14.36 6.39 -7.77
N GLU A 108 14.82 7.62 -7.58
CA GLU A 108 13.98 8.82 -7.59
C GLU A 108 14.20 9.57 -8.90
N ASP A 109 13.50 10.68 -9.09
CA ASP A 109 13.54 11.52 -10.28
C ASP A 109 14.77 12.42 -10.36
N ASP A 110 15.75 12.35 -9.43
CA ASP A 110 16.85 13.32 -9.34
C ASP A 110 18.27 12.75 -9.15
N LEU A 111 18.50 11.48 -9.53
CA LEU A 111 19.83 10.85 -9.57
C LEU A 111 20.17 10.30 -10.96
N VAL A 112 21.03 11.00 -11.70
CA VAL A 112 21.55 10.56 -13.00
C VAL A 112 22.61 9.48 -12.81
N LEU A 113 22.50 8.40 -13.57
CA LEU A 113 23.31 7.18 -13.41
C LEU A 113 24.49 7.13 -14.38
N ALA A 114 25.61 6.57 -13.94
CA ALA A 114 26.70 6.20 -14.82
C ALA A 114 26.37 5.02 -15.74
N PRO A 115 26.95 4.91 -16.96
CA PRO A 115 26.65 3.83 -17.90
C PRO A 115 26.72 2.44 -17.28
N ARG A 116 27.61 2.22 -16.31
CA ARG A 116 27.78 0.93 -15.63
C ARG A 116 27.22 0.89 -14.21
N TYR A 117 26.35 1.82 -13.81
CA TYR A 117 25.78 1.90 -12.46
C TYR A 117 25.08 0.61 -12.04
N LEU A 118 24.21 0.07 -12.89
CA LEU A 118 23.48 -1.16 -12.57
C LEU A 118 24.41 -2.37 -12.45
N ARG A 119 25.54 -2.42 -13.19
CA ARG A 119 26.55 -3.46 -13.00
C ARG A 119 27.22 -3.37 -11.63
N VAL A 120 27.47 -2.15 -11.15
CA VAL A 120 27.96 -1.93 -9.79
C VAL A 120 26.91 -2.41 -8.78
N MET A 121 25.64 -2.05 -8.97
CA MET A 121 24.55 -2.52 -8.11
C MET A 121 24.41 -4.05 -8.09
N ASP A 122 24.54 -4.71 -9.24
CA ASP A 122 24.52 -6.17 -9.34
C ASP A 122 25.72 -6.80 -8.60
N SER A 123 26.91 -6.21 -8.74
CA SER A 123 28.11 -6.66 -8.04
C SER A 123 27.96 -6.52 -6.51
N LEU A 124 27.42 -5.39 -6.04
CA LEU A 124 27.16 -5.16 -4.62
C LEU A 124 26.09 -6.12 -4.09
N ARG A 125 25.02 -6.35 -4.87
CA ARG A 125 23.98 -7.32 -4.54
C ARG A 125 24.57 -8.71 -4.36
N THR A 126 25.35 -9.20 -5.32
CA THR A 126 25.97 -10.54 -5.25
C THR A 126 26.91 -10.65 -4.06
N ALA A 127 27.73 -9.64 -3.78
CA ALA A 127 28.63 -9.66 -2.63
C ALA A 127 27.87 -9.59 -1.28
N ALA A 128 26.74 -8.88 -1.23
CA ALA A 128 25.92 -8.74 -0.02
C ALA A 128 24.87 -9.86 0.14
N GLU A 129 24.67 -10.72 -0.84
CA GLU A 129 23.58 -11.71 -0.87
C GLU A 129 23.68 -12.71 0.29
N SER A 130 24.89 -13.16 0.61
CA SER A 130 25.18 -14.07 1.72
C SER A 130 25.32 -13.37 3.07
N SER A 131 25.48 -12.03 3.09
CA SER A 131 25.61 -11.26 4.32
C SER A 131 24.24 -10.96 4.94
N ARG A 132 24.10 -11.30 6.23
CA ARG A 132 22.95 -10.88 7.03
C ARG A 132 23.11 -9.50 7.65
N ASP A 133 24.31 -8.92 7.54
CA ASP A 133 24.70 -7.66 8.17
C ASP A 133 24.49 -6.45 7.25
N VAL A 134 24.11 -6.67 5.99
CA VAL A 134 23.86 -5.61 5.01
C VAL A 134 22.37 -5.54 4.69
N GLY A 135 21.76 -4.40 5.00
CA GLY A 135 20.35 -4.12 4.73
C GLY A 135 20.11 -3.37 3.42
N TYR A 136 20.95 -2.37 3.15
CA TYR A 136 20.88 -1.51 1.97
C TYR A 136 22.23 -1.46 1.25
N PHE A 137 22.20 -1.20 -0.05
CA PHE A 137 23.40 -0.86 -0.81
C PHE A 137 23.08 0.17 -1.88
N ALA A 138 24.04 1.00 -2.26
CA ALA A 138 23.92 1.99 -3.32
C ALA A 138 25.28 2.21 -4.01
N ALA A 139 25.27 2.89 -5.16
CA ALA A 139 26.48 3.18 -5.93
C ALA A 139 26.63 4.66 -6.31
N TYR A 140 25.89 5.57 -5.65
CA TYR A 140 25.97 6.99 -5.96
C TYR A 140 27.33 7.61 -5.58
N GLY A 141 28.06 7.01 -4.63
CA GLY A 141 29.45 7.37 -4.34
C GLY A 141 29.65 8.49 -3.32
N HIS A 142 30.90 8.95 -3.19
CA HIS A 142 31.26 10.14 -2.42
C HIS A 142 31.19 11.39 -3.31
N LEU A 143 29.99 11.97 -3.45
CA LEU A 143 29.69 13.03 -4.43
C LEU A 143 30.60 14.27 -4.37
N THR A 144 31.28 14.52 -3.25
CA THR A 144 32.21 15.65 -3.07
C THR A 144 33.69 15.27 -3.21
N ALA A 145 34.02 14.02 -3.51
CA ALA A 145 35.39 13.55 -3.70
C ALA A 145 36.00 14.07 -5.01
N SER A 146 37.26 14.48 -4.95
CA SER A 146 38.03 14.83 -6.15
C SER A 146 38.32 13.58 -7.00
N ALA A 147 38.62 13.75 -8.29
CA ALA A 147 38.97 12.62 -9.16
C ALA A 147 40.16 11.80 -8.62
N ALA A 148 41.18 12.47 -8.06
CA ALA A 148 42.35 11.81 -7.47
C ALA A 148 41.97 10.98 -6.24
N ASP A 149 41.09 11.50 -5.38
CA ASP A 149 40.59 10.78 -4.20
C ASP A 149 39.76 9.55 -4.61
N GLN A 150 38.89 9.71 -5.62
CA GLN A 150 38.10 8.62 -6.17
C GLN A 150 38.99 7.52 -6.76
N LEU A 151 40.02 7.85 -7.53
CA LEU A 151 40.95 6.86 -8.09
C LEU A 151 41.77 6.13 -7.01
N LYS A 152 42.19 6.86 -5.98
CA LYS A 152 42.89 6.30 -4.82
C LYS A 152 42.03 5.30 -4.06
N HIS A 153 40.76 5.61 -3.87
CA HIS A 153 39.80 4.82 -3.09
C HIS A 153 38.77 4.08 -3.98
N ARG A 154 39.12 3.79 -5.24
CA ARG A 154 38.18 3.30 -6.28
C ARG A 154 37.47 1.99 -5.93
N ARG A 155 38.10 1.14 -5.11
CA ARG A 155 37.57 -0.14 -4.65
C ARG A 155 36.86 -0.06 -3.29
N ALA A 156 36.97 1.07 -2.59
CA ALA A 156 36.50 1.18 -1.22
C ALA A 156 34.96 1.31 -1.15
N LEU A 157 34.37 0.62 -0.18
CA LEU A 157 33.00 0.82 0.24
C LEU A 157 32.94 1.62 1.53
N ARG A 158 31.87 2.39 1.68
CA ARG A 158 31.61 3.30 2.80
C ARG A 158 30.16 3.18 3.24
N ARG A 159 29.84 3.77 4.39
CA ARG A 159 28.47 3.80 4.92
C ARG A 159 27.55 4.61 4.01
N ILE A 160 26.32 4.14 3.83
CA ILE A 160 25.30 4.87 3.09
C ILE A 160 24.90 6.13 3.86
N GLY A 161 24.90 7.27 3.17
CA GLY A 161 24.48 8.55 3.73
C GLY A 161 23.00 8.84 3.47
N HIS A 162 22.57 8.64 2.22
CA HIS A 162 21.22 8.87 1.73
C HIS A 162 20.73 7.63 1.00
N LEU A 163 19.43 7.32 1.06
CA LEU A 163 18.85 6.21 0.31
C LEU A 163 18.56 6.66 -1.12
N TRP A 164 19.61 6.99 -1.88
CA TRP A 164 19.52 7.37 -3.28
C TRP A 164 19.93 6.21 -4.19
N GLY A 165 19.10 5.88 -5.17
CA GLY A 165 19.41 4.83 -6.15
C GLY A 165 19.79 3.50 -5.49
N PHE A 166 19.07 3.09 -4.46
CA PHE A 166 19.47 2.01 -3.57
C PHE A 166 18.88 0.65 -3.98
N GLY A 167 19.56 -0.40 -3.56
CA GLY A 167 19.08 -1.76 -3.56
C GLY A 167 18.71 -2.19 -2.15
N LEU A 168 17.66 -3.01 -2.07
CA LEU A 168 17.10 -3.50 -0.82
C LEU A 168 16.76 -4.99 -0.98
N PHE A 169 17.10 -5.79 0.02
CA PHE A 169 16.73 -7.19 0.08
C PHE A 169 15.38 -7.38 0.75
N ARG A 170 14.57 -8.31 0.21
CA ARG A 170 13.27 -8.69 0.76
C ARG A 170 13.34 -9.10 2.22
N ARG A 171 14.30 -9.97 2.57
CA ARG A 171 14.53 -10.42 3.96
C ARG A 171 14.69 -9.24 4.93
N HIS A 172 15.44 -8.21 4.49
CA HIS A 172 15.66 -7.03 5.32
C HIS A 172 14.37 -6.23 5.43
N TRP A 173 13.70 -5.99 4.31
CA TRP A 173 12.43 -5.28 4.28
C TRP A 173 11.35 -5.93 5.14
N GLU A 174 11.22 -7.26 5.13
CA GLU A 174 10.26 -8.01 5.94
C GLU A 174 10.52 -7.82 7.44
N GLU A 175 11.78 -7.92 7.87
CA GLU A 175 12.18 -7.71 9.27
C GLU A 175 12.06 -6.24 9.72
N MET A 176 12.13 -5.29 8.79
CA MET A 176 11.87 -3.88 9.10
C MET A 176 10.40 -3.62 9.43
N GLN A 177 9.45 -4.40 8.90
CA GLN A 177 8.02 -4.04 8.97
C GLN A 177 7.48 -3.86 10.39
N PRO A 178 7.74 -4.75 11.35
CA PRO A 178 7.27 -4.56 12.73
C PRO A 178 7.82 -3.28 13.35
N LEU A 179 9.08 -2.93 13.05
CA LEU A 179 9.74 -1.73 13.57
C LEU A 179 9.29 -0.46 12.84
N MET A 180 8.84 -0.57 11.59
CA MET A 180 8.32 0.54 10.80
C MET A 180 6.83 0.82 11.04
N ALA A 181 6.11 -0.08 11.72
CA ALA A 181 4.66 0.03 11.93
C ALA A 181 4.24 1.35 12.58
N ASP A 182 4.94 1.81 13.62
CA ASP A 182 4.67 3.10 14.27
C ASP A 182 4.90 4.29 13.35
N TYR A 183 5.96 4.23 12.53
CA TYR A 183 6.20 5.28 11.55
C TYR A 183 5.04 5.35 10.55
N TYR A 184 4.58 4.21 10.07
CA TYR A 184 3.46 4.15 9.13
C TYR A 184 2.15 4.62 9.75
N GLU A 185 1.84 4.27 10.99
CA GLU A 185 0.66 4.79 11.70
C GLU A 185 0.67 6.33 11.75
N LEU A 186 1.83 6.93 12.02
CA LEU A 186 1.99 8.37 12.18
C LEU A 186 2.10 9.15 10.87
N VAL A 187 2.34 8.47 9.74
CA VAL A 187 2.71 9.10 8.47
C VAL A 187 1.76 8.77 7.33
N LEU A 188 1.22 7.55 7.26
CA LEU A 188 0.34 7.16 6.16
C LEU A 188 -1.02 7.85 6.25
N GLY A 189 -1.61 8.09 5.08
CA GLY A 189 -2.94 8.67 4.94
C GLY A 189 -3.10 10.13 5.35
N ARG A 190 -2.00 10.86 5.43
CA ARG A 190 -1.96 12.30 5.68
C ARG A 190 -0.91 12.92 4.78
N ASP A 191 -0.93 14.25 4.67
CA ASP A 191 0.16 14.96 4.01
C ASP A 191 1.49 14.66 4.70
N TYR A 192 2.47 14.16 3.94
CA TYR A 192 3.77 13.76 4.50
C TYR A 192 4.50 14.88 5.28
N LYS A 193 4.26 16.15 4.91
CA LYS A 193 4.79 17.32 5.62
C LYS A 193 4.18 17.49 7.03
N ASP A 194 2.99 16.95 7.26
CA ASP A 194 2.22 17.11 8.50
C ASP A 194 2.48 15.95 9.49
N ARG A 195 3.41 15.04 9.19
CA ARG A 195 3.81 13.96 10.09
C ARG A 195 4.28 14.50 11.45
N SER A 196 3.86 13.86 12.53
CA SER A 196 4.21 14.29 13.89
C SER A 196 5.67 13.96 14.22
N SER A 197 6.55 14.94 13.98
CA SER A 197 7.97 14.76 14.26
C SER A 197 8.30 14.53 15.74
N PRO A 198 7.62 15.17 16.73
CA PRO A 198 7.81 14.86 18.14
C PRO A 198 7.42 13.43 18.49
N GLU A 199 6.26 12.97 17.99
CA GLU A 199 5.73 11.63 18.30
C GLU A 199 6.59 10.52 17.67
N ILE A 200 7.05 10.71 16.42
CA ILE A 200 7.98 9.78 15.77
C ILE A 200 9.26 9.66 16.59
N ARG A 201 9.88 10.78 16.98
CA ARG A 201 11.11 10.72 17.79
C ARG A 201 10.87 10.02 19.13
N LYS A 202 9.78 10.34 19.81
CA LYS A 202 9.42 9.74 21.11
C LYS A 202 9.29 8.22 20.99
N ARG A 203 8.38 7.72 20.15
CA ARG A 203 8.10 6.27 20.02
C ARG A 203 9.32 5.45 19.61
N TYR A 204 10.21 6.01 18.81
CA TYR A 204 11.41 5.28 18.36
C TYR A 204 12.53 5.32 19.39
N ARG A 205 12.81 6.49 19.99
CA ARG A 205 13.90 6.64 20.98
C ARG A 205 13.58 5.92 22.30
N GLU A 206 12.31 5.80 22.68
CA GLU A 206 11.88 4.97 23.83
C GLU A 206 12.22 3.48 23.68
N ARG A 207 12.49 3.02 22.45
CA ARG A 207 12.91 1.65 22.11
C ARG A 207 14.38 1.56 21.68
N ASP A 208 15.19 2.56 22.03
CA ASP A 208 16.61 2.70 21.63
C ASP A 208 16.84 2.70 20.10
N ILE A 209 15.83 3.07 19.30
CA ILE A 209 15.99 3.27 17.87
C ILE A 209 16.37 4.72 17.62
N LEU A 210 17.62 4.95 17.24
CA LEU A 210 18.27 6.26 17.17
C LEU A 210 17.87 7.06 15.92
N VAL A 211 16.60 7.45 15.86
CA VAL A 211 16.06 8.36 14.83
C VAL A 211 16.56 9.77 15.09
N GLY A 212 17.28 10.34 14.12
CA GLY A 212 17.78 11.72 14.15
C GLY A 212 16.75 12.69 13.58
N VAL A 213 16.35 12.46 12.33
CA VAL A 213 15.30 13.21 11.65
C VAL A 213 14.15 12.30 11.26
N THR A 214 12.97 12.87 11.06
CA THR A 214 11.73 12.10 10.91
C THR A 214 11.35 11.81 9.46
N SER A 215 12.28 12.02 8.53
CA SER A 215 12.10 11.59 7.13
C SER A 215 12.08 10.07 7.04
N GLN A 216 11.38 9.53 6.04
CA GLN A 216 11.34 8.09 5.79
C GLN A 216 12.75 7.50 5.73
N ASP A 217 13.66 8.13 4.99
CA ASP A 217 15.03 7.66 4.83
C ASP A 217 15.78 7.48 6.14
N ASP A 218 15.73 8.49 7.01
CA ASP A 218 16.44 8.41 8.28
C ASP A 218 15.83 7.41 9.25
N VAL A 219 14.50 7.28 9.26
CA VAL A 219 13.82 6.28 10.09
C VAL A 219 14.13 4.87 9.61
N LYS A 220 14.07 4.64 8.28
CA LYS A 220 14.47 3.37 7.67
C LYS A 220 15.92 3.00 8.02
N LYS A 221 16.85 3.96 7.89
CA LYS A 221 18.25 3.75 8.31
C LYS A 221 18.37 3.45 9.80
N ALA A 222 17.71 4.21 10.68
CA ALA A 222 17.76 3.98 12.12
C ALA A 222 17.28 2.57 12.47
N VAL A 223 16.19 2.11 11.83
CA VAL A 223 15.67 0.75 11.96
C VAL A 223 16.68 -0.29 11.43
N THR A 224 17.37 -0.03 10.31
CA THR A 224 18.44 -0.90 9.81
C THR A 224 19.54 -1.10 10.85
N TYR A 225 20.02 -0.02 11.48
CA TYR A 225 21.05 -0.11 12.52
C TYR A 225 20.54 -0.79 13.79
N ALA A 226 19.26 -0.59 14.16
CA ALA A 226 18.62 -1.28 15.28
C ALA A 226 18.50 -2.80 15.04
N LEU A 227 18.34 -3.23 13.79
CA LEU A 227 18.40 -4.63 13.37
C LEU A 227 19.83 -5.20 13.31
N GLY A 228 20.85 -4.44 13.73
CA GLY A 228 22.24 -4.87 13.70
C GLY A 228 22.89 -4.80 12.32
N ARG A 229 22.29 -4.08 11.36
CA ARG A 229 22.74 -4.05 9.96
C ARG A 229 23.30 -2.70 9.56
N VAL A 230 24.07 -2.68 8.47
CA VAL A 230 24.58 -1.47 7.83
C VAL A 230 24.02 -1.29 6.42
N GLY A 231 24.12 -0.06 5.92
CA GLY A 231 23.96 0.21 4.49
C GLY A 231 25.30 0.56 3.86
N LEU A 232 25.58 0.01 2.67
CA LEU A 232 26.83 0.23 1.94
C LEU A 232 26.62 1.20 0.77
N ASN A 233 27.65 1.97 0.46
CA ASN A 233 27.75 2.81 -0.72
C ASN A 233 29.17 2.74 -1.26
N THR A 234 29.36 2.97 -2.55
CA THR A 234 30.71 3.11 -3.12
C THR A 234 31.38 4.39 -2.62
N HIS A 235 32.71 4.39 -2.61
CA HIS A 235 33.47 5.64 -2.57
C HIS A 235 33.56 6.28 -3.95
N LEU A 236 33.80 5.47 -4.98
CA LEU A 236 33.75 5.86 -6.39
C LEU A 236 32.38 6.44 -6.75
N VAL A 237 32.36 7.60 -7.40
CA VAL A 237 31.14 8.26 -7.84
C VAL A 237 30.63 7.61 -9.13
N SER A 238 29.47 6.95 -9.05
CA SER A 238 28.75 6.44 -10.22
C SER A 238 27.36 7.06 -10.38
N GLY A 239 27.01 8.05 -9.56
CA GLY A 239 25.77 8.81 -9.69
C GLY A 239 26.00 10.31 -9.57
N ARG A 240 25.19 11.11 -10.26
CA ARG A 240 25.17 12.56 -10.13
C ARG A 240 23.80 12.99 -9.63
N TYR A 241 23.78 13.59 -8.44
CA TYR A 241 22.56 14.17 -7.88
C TYR A 241 22.26 15.50 -8.58
N ILE A 242 21.08 15.62 -9.19
CA ILE A 242 20.65 16.81 -9.95
C ILE A 242 19.49 17.57 -9.29
N GLY A 243 18.99 17.08 -8.15
CA GLY A 243 17.81 17.60 -7.45
C GLY A 243 18.02 18.93 -6.74
N ALA A 244 18.37 19.99 -7.47
CA ALA A 244 18.69 21.30 -6.88
C ALA A 244 17.49 21.95 -6.17
N VAL A 245 16.27 21.59 -6.54
CA VAL A 245 15.02 22.04 -5.90
C VAL A 245 14.12 20.84 -5.66
N GLY A 246 13.58 20.71 -4.45
CA GLY A 246 12.69 19.60 -4.08
C GLY A 246 12.13 19.71 -2.67
N LEU A 247 11.51 18.62 -2.19
CA LEU A 247 10.82 18.58 -0.90
C LEU A 247 11.71 18.98 0.30
N HIS A 248 12.99 18.62 0.24
CA HIS A 248 13.98 18.87 1.28
C HIS A 248 15.19 19.69 0.81
N MET A 249 15.21 20.12 -0.46
CA MET A 249 16.34 20.79 -1.10
C MET A 249 15.95 22.14 -1.70
N SER A 250 16.84 23.12 -1.60
CA SER A 250 16.79 24.41 -2.30
C SER A 250 18.11 24.65 -3.01
N GLN A 251 18.13 25.53 -4.02
CA GLN A 251 19.33 25.82 -4.82
C GLN A 251 20.53 26.18 -3.93
N GLU A 252 20.32 27.06 -2.95
CA GLU A 252 21.36 27.44 -1.98
C GLU A 252 21.92 26.24 -1.20
N ARG A 253 21.06 25.32 -0.76
CA ARG A 253 21.49 24.11 -0.03
C ARG A 253 22.23 23.15 -0.95
N PHE A 254 21.80 23.03 -2.20
CA PHE A 254 22.45 22.20 -3.22
C PHE A 254 23.87 22.70 -3.52
N ASP A 255 24.04 24.00 -3.70
CA ASP A 255 25.33 24.64 -3.96
C ASP A 255 26.29 24.52 -2.76
N LYS A 256 25.75 24.74 -1.55
CA LYS A 256 26.47 24.58 -0.28
C LYS A 256 26.90 23.14 -0.03
N ALA A 257 26.06 22.16 -0.36
CA ALA A 257 26.40 20.75 -0.27
C ALA A 257 27.46 20.33 -1.30
N GLY A 258 27.67 21.13 -2.35
CA GLY A 258 28.70 20.92 -3.35
C GLY A 258 28.33 19.93 -4.45
N TYR A 259 27.06 19.50 -4.53
CA TYR A 259 26.60 18.52 -5.50
C TYR A 259 26.72 19.00 -6.96
N ALA A 260 26.59 20.31 -7.20
CA ALA A 260 26.85 20.93 -8.50
C ALA A 260 28.28 20.66 -9.02
N ARG A 261 29.23 20.42 -8.11
CA ARG A 261 30.66 20.20 -8.42
C ARG A 261 31.04 18.72 -8.46
N THR A 262 30.06 17.81 -8.49
CA THR A 262 30.31 16.37 -8.51
C THR A 262 31.13 15.99 -9.75
N VAL A 263 32.33 15.44 -9.51
CA VAL A 263 33.22 14.92 -10.55
C VAL A 263 32.97 13.43 -10.70
N TRP A 264 32.91 12.98 -11.95
CA TRP A 264 32.63 11.60 -12.30
C TRP A 264 33.88 10.98 -12.92
N VAL A 265 34.33 9.86 -12.37
CA VAL A 265 35.42 9.05 -12.90
C VAL A 265 34.88 7.70 -13.38
N ASP A 266 35.27 7.26 -14.57
CA ASP A 266 34.87 5.97 -15.13
C ASP A 266 36.11 5.08 -15.33
N PRO A 267 36.50 4.28 -14.32
CA PRO A 267 37.70 3.44 -14.39
C PRO A 267 37.45 2.19 -15.24
N ASP A 268 38.43 1.73 -16.01
CA ASP A 268 38.28 0.54 -16.88
C ASP A 268 37.74 -0.69 -16.12
N GLU A 269 38.28 -0.95 -14.92
CA GLU A 269 37.89 -2.05 -14.05
C GLU A 269 36.97 -1.59 -12.90
N LEU A 270 35.83 -2.28 -12.74
CA LEU A 270 34.89 -2.11 -11.63
C LEU A 270 35.02 -3.28 -10.67
N ALA A 271 35.81 -3.10 -9.61
CA ALA A 271 36.00 -4.07 -8.54
C ALA A 271 35.91 -3.36 -7.19
N PHE A 272 35.32 -4.03 -6.18
CA PHE A 272 35.12 -3.46 -4.85
C PHE A 272 35.60 -4.42 -3.78
N ASP A 273 36.27 -3.87 -2.77
CA ASP A 273 36.75 -4.61 -1.61
C ASP A 273 35.63 -4.66 -0.58
N PHE A 274 34.85 -5.75 -0.61
CA PHE A 274 33.69 -5.90 0.26
C PHE A 274 34.13 -6.05 1.72
N PRO A 275 33.59 -5.26 2.66
CA PRO A 275 33.99 -5.32 4.07
C PRO A 275 33.71 -6.70 4.69
N ASP A 276 34.65 -7.20 5.48
CA ASP A 276 34.42 -8.37 6.32
C ASP A 276 33.51 -8.06 7.51
N ALA A 277 33.10 -9.09 8.26
CA ALA A 277 32.21 -8.93 9.41
C ALA A 277 32.74 -7.93 10.46
N LYS A 278 34.06 -7.88 10.67
CA LYS A 278 34.68 -6.97 11.64
C LYS A 278 34.58 -5.52 11.16
N ALA A 279 34.80 -5.28 9.88
CA ALA A 279 34.68 -3.96 9.27
C ALA A 279 33.21 -3.49 9.23
N LEU A 280 32.25 -4.38 8.93
CA LEU A 280 30.82 -4.06 9.00
C LEU A 280 30.40 -3.70 10.43
N GLU A 281 30.89 -4.44 11.43
CA GLU A 281 30.64 -4.13 12.84
C GLU A 281 31.22 -2.78 13.24
N ALA A 282 32.46 -2.46 12.82
CA ALA A 282 33.06 -1.15 13.07
C ALA A 282 32.24 -0.01 12.46
N MET A 283 31.75 -0.18 11.23
CA MET A 283 30.85 0.78 10.57
C MET A 283 29.54 0.98 11.36
N ARG A 284 28.98 -0.10 11.91
CA ARG A 284 27.76 -0.07 12.72
C ARG A 284 27.97 0.70 14.02
N VAL A 285 29.07 0.43 14.74
CA VAL A 285 29.44 1.11 15.98
C VAL A 285 29.66 2.61 15.72
N GLU A 286 30.37 2.96 14.65
CA GLU A 286 30.64 4.36 14.28
C GLU A 286 29.34 5.14 14.02
N GLU A 287 28.41 4.60 13.22
CA GLU A 287 27.14 5.28 12.95
C GLU A 287 26.24 5.35 14.19
N THR A 288 26.23 4.31 15.02
CA THR A 288 25.49 4.30 16.28
C THR A 288 25.98 5.42 17.20
N ALA A 289 27.30 5.56 17.37
CA ALA A 289 27.91 6.64 18.14
C ALA A 289 27.58 8.01 17.56
N ARG A 290 27.69 8.18 16.23
CA ARG A 290 27.34 9.42 15.53
C ARG A 290 25.88 9.83 15.76
N ARG A 291 24.95 8.87 15.68
CA ARG A 291 23.52 9.11 15.92
C ARG A 291 23.25 9.53 17.36
N ARG A 292 23.85 8.85 18.35
CA ARG A 292 23.73 9.25 19.76
C ARG A 292 24.22 10.68 19.98
N GLN A 293 25.41 11.00 19.49
CA GLN A 293 25.98 12.34 19.61
C GLN A 293 25.09 13.42 18.97
N ALA A 294 24.52 13.14 17.79
CA ALA A 294 23.61 14.08 17.12
C ALA A 294 22.29 14.29 17.89
N ILE A 295 21.76 13.23 18.51
CA ILE A 295 20.54 13.28 19.33
C ILE A 295 20.79 14.07 20.62
N GLU A 296 21.94 13.86 21.27
CA GLU A 296 22.36 14.61 22.47
C GLU A 296 22.54 16.11 22.16
N ALA A 297 23.15 16.44 21.02
CA ALA A 297 23.30 17.82 20.57
C ALA A 297 21.95 18.50 20.23
N GLU A 298 20.96 17.76 19.72
CA GLU A 298 19.60 18.25 19.49
C GLU A 298 18.86 18.54 20.81
N ALA A 299 19.09 17.72 21.85
CA ALA A 299 18.47 17.90 23.17
C ALA A 299 18.98 19.14 23.92
N ASN A 300 20.21 19.59 23.61
CA ASN A 300 20.84 20.78 24.16
C ASN A 300 21.14 21.84 23.08
N PRO A 301 20.12 22.42 22.44
CA PRO A 301 20.33 23.38 21.35
C PRO A 301 20.81 24.74 21.91
N PRO A 302 21.67 25.48 21.19
CA PRO A 302 21.91 26.89 21.51
C PRO A 302 20.61 27.71 21.37
N PRO A 303 20.42 28.79 22.15
CA PRO A 303 19.15 29.51 22.22
C PRO A 303 18.75 30.12 20.87
N LYS A 304 17.49 29.96 20.48
CA LYS A 304 16.88 30.55 19.27
C LYS A 304 15.88 31.67 19.59
N PRO A 305 15.74 32.68 18.72
CA PRO A 305 14.76 33.77 18.88
C PRO A 305 13.32 33.32 18.56
N ALA A 306 12.35 34.00 19.19
CA ALA A 306 10.94 33.60 19.29
C ALA A 306 10.10 33.80 18.01
N PRO A 307 9.15 32.88 17.70
CA PRO A 307 8.22 33.04 16.59
C PRO A 307 6.84 33.63 17.00
N ALA A 308 6.21 34.35 16.07
CA ALA A 308 4.90 35.00 16.20
C ALA A 308 3.70 34.07 15.91
N ALA A 309 2.57 34.35 16.55
CA ALA A 309 1.35 33.53 16.61
C ALA A 309 0.41 33.64 15.39
N LYS A 310 -0.45 32.63 15.20
CA LYS A 310 -1.59 32.62 14.24
C LYS A 310 -2.94 32.37 14.96
N PRO A 311 -4.10 32.81 14.40
CA PRO A 311 -5.42 32.71 15.05
C PRO A 311 -6.28 31.51 14.61
N ALA A 312 -7.36 31.26 15.37
CA ALA A 312 -8.23 30.06 15.39
C ALA A 312 -9.56 30.17 14.58
N PRO A 313 -10.31 29.06 14.33
CA PRO A 313 -11.57 29.03 13.56
C PRO A 313 -12.88 28.86 14.40
N LYS A 314 -14.05 29.07 13.78
CA LYS A 314 -15.43 28.97 14.35
C LYS A 314 -16.38 28.03 13.54
N PRO A 315 -17.55 27.59 14.09
CA PRO A 315 -18.14 26.25 13.87
C PRO A 315 -19.47 26.16 13.05
N ALA A 316 -19.95 24.91 12.93
CA ALA A 316 -21.01 24.32 12.07
C ALA A 316 -22.50 24.54 12.46
N ALA A 317 -23.44 24.11 11.58
CA ALA A 317 -24.90 24.11 11.79
C ALA A 317 -25.58 22.75 11.42
N ALA A 318 -26.78 22.52 11.99
CA ALA A 318 -27.49 21.24 12.20
C ALA A 318 -28.81 21.08 11.32
N PRO A 319 -29.55 19.93 11.40
CA PRO A 319 -30.39 19.35 10.30
C PRO A 319 -31.93 19.44 10.47
N ARG A 320 -32.71 18.81 9.56
CA ARG A 320 -34.21 18.69 9.55
C ARG A 320 -34.71 17.48 8.68
N PRO A 321 -36.01 17.02 8.72
CA PRO A 321 -36.57 15.88 9.49
C PRO A 321 -37.23 14.74 8.61
N PRO A 322 -37.87 13.68 9.18
CA PRO A 322 -38.22 12.44 8.46
C PRO A 322 -39.68 12.34 7.96
N VAL A 323 -39.96 11.37 7.08
CA VAL A 323 -41.30 11.05 6.51
C VAL A 323 -41.69 9.60 6.86
N SER A 324 -42.98 9.38 7.16
CA SER A 324 -43.61 8.14 7.65
C SER A 324 -44.03 7.13 6.55
N PRO A 325 -44.32 5.85 6.90
CA PRO A 325 -44.57 4.76 5.95
C PRO A 325 -46.01 4.19 5.96
N GLU A 326 -46.43 3.59 4.82
CA GLU A 326 -47.45 2.52 4.62
C GLU A 326 -47.51 2.27 3.08
N ASP A 327 -47.70 1.09 2.46
CA ASP A 327 -48.29 -0.17 2.93
C ASP A 327 -47.99 -1.40 2.02
N ALA A 328 -48.13 -2.59 2.63
CA ALA A 328 -48.54 -3.92 2.17
C ALA A 328 -48.08 -4.62 0.84
N LYS A 329 -47.29 -5.69 1.06
CA LYS A 329 -47.45 -7.12 0.66
C LYS A 329 -47.95 -7.49 -0.75
N ALA A 330 -47.02 -8.07 -1.51
CA ALA A 330 -47.24 -9.26 -2.36
C ALA A 330 -46.04 -10.21 -2.18
N ARG A 331 -46.26 -11.54 -2.16
CA ARG A 331 -45.16 -12.53 -2.13
C ARG A 331 -44.28 -12.36 -3.39
N PRO A 332 -42.99 -12.03 -3.28
CA PRO A 332 -42.16 -11.89 -4.45
C PRO A 332 -41.81 -13.28 -4.98
N LEU A 333 -42.13 -13.52 -6.25
CA LEU A 333 -41.44 -14.54 -7.03
C LEU A 333 -39.95 -14.17 -7.07
N LEU A 334 -39.06 -15.14 -6.87
CA LEU A 334 -37.63 -14.93 -7.02
C LEU A 334 -37.35 -14.54 -8.49
N ARG A 335 -37.01 -13.27 -8.74
CA ARG A 335 -36.61 -12.76 -10.05
C ARG A 335 -35.10 -12.59 -10.08
N GLY A 336 -34.53 -12.35 -11.26
CA GLY A 336 -33.10 -12.01 -11.39
C GLY A 336 -32.70 -10.81 -10.50
N PRO A 337 -31.40 -10.65 -10.18
CA PRO A 337 -30.95 -9.62 -9.24
C PRO A 337 -31.34 -8.22 -9.71
N HIS A 338 -31.56 -7.32 -8.76
CA HIS A 338 -31.85 -5.91 -9.00
C HIS A 338 -30.58 -5.15 -9.44
N MET A 339 -30.13 -5.41 -10.66
CA MET A 339 -28.95 -4.82 -11.29
C MET A 339 -29.31 -4.26 -12.67
N THR A 340 -28.57 -3.23 -13.12
CA THR A 340 -28.60 -2.83 -14.53
C THR A 340 -28.04 -3.96 -15.41
N ALA A 341 -28.32 -3.94 -16.72
CA ALA A 341 -27.80 -4.95 -17.64
C ALA A 341 -26.26 -5.02 -17.63
N ALA A 342 -25.58 -3.86 -17.53
CA ALA A 342 -24.12 -3.78 -17.48
C ALA A 342 -23.55 -4.32 -16.15
N GLU A 343 -24.17 -3.98 -15.01
CA GLU A 343 -23.81 -4.53 -13.71
C GLU A 343 -24.01 -6.05 -13.67
N ARG A 344 -25.12 -6.53 -14.21
CA ARG A 344 -25.40 -7.96 -14.31
C ARG A 344 -24.37 -8.70 -15.17
N GLN A 345 -23.97 -8.10 -16.30
CA GLN A 345 -22.92 -8.66 -17.15
C GLN A 345 -21.57 -8.72 -16.43
N LEU A 346 -21.22 -7.68 -15.65
CA LEU A 346 -20.03 -7.71 -14.80
C LEU A 346 -20.15 -8.82 -13.75
N PHE A 347 -21.28 -8.90 -13.04
CA PHE A 347 -21.52 -9.90 -12.01
C PHE A 347 -21.38 -11.33 -12.55
N GLU A 348 -22.11 -11.68 -13.61
CA GLU A 348 -22.06 -13.00 -14.25
C GLU A 348 -20.65 -13.33 -14.77
N ARG A 349 -19.94 -12.33 -15.33
CA ARG A 349 -18.54 -12.50 -15.73
C ARG A 349 -17.64 -12.83 -14.54
N ILE A 350 -17.79 -12.15 -13.40
CA ILE A 350 -16.98 -12.42 -12.21
C ILE A 350 -17.31 -13.80 -11.63
N LEU A 351 -18.59 -14.21 -11.59
CA LEU A 351 -18.97 -15.55 -11.17
C LEU A 351 -18.28 -16.64 -12.02
N GLY A 352 -18.18 -16.42 -13.34
CA GLY A 352 -17.56 -17.36 -14.27
C GLY A 352 -16.02 -17.41 -14.26
N LYS A 353 -15.31 -16.60 -13.44
CA LYS A 353 -13.83 -16.52 -13.43
C LYS A 353 -13.12 -17.63 -12.63
N GLY A 354 -13.68 -18.84 -12.57
CA GLY A 354 -13.02 -20.02 -12.00
C GLY A 354 -12.83 -20.02 -10.48
N ARG A 355 -13.58 -19.17 -9.75
CA ARG A 355 -13.71 -19.24 -8.29
C ARG A 355 -14.61 -20.41 -7.90
N ARG A 356 -14.38 -21.01 -6.73
CA ARG A 356 -15.01 -22.29 -6.37
C ARG A 356 -15.90 -22.22 -5.14
N ARG A 357 -15.73 -21.20 -4.30
CA ARG A 357 -16.42 -21.07 -3.00
C ARG A 357 -17.02 -19.68 -2.88
N TYR A 358 -18.34 -19.61 -2.88
CA TYR A 358 -19.10 -18.37 -2.94
C TYR A 358 -19.76 -18.07 -1.59
N ALA A 359 -19.60 -16.84 -1.10
CA ALA A 359 -20.34 -16.33 0.05
C ALA A 359 -21.17 -15.11 -0.35
N GLU A 360 -22.35 -14.98 0.25
CA GLU A 360 -23.28 -13.89 -0.06
C GLU A 360 -23.93 -13.33 1.20
N PHE A 361 -23.77 -12.03 1.42
CA PHE A 361 -24.53 -11.28 2.41
C PHE A 361 -25.70 -10.60 1.70
N GLY A 362 -26.93 -11.02 2.03
CA GLY A 362 -28.18 -10.63 1.38
C GLY A 362 -28.51 -11.55 0.21
N THR A 363 -29.51 -12.43 0.38
CA THR A 363 -29.83 -13.45 -0.62
C THR A 363 -30.97 -13.00 -1.55
N GLY A 364 -31.06 -13.60 -2.73
CA GLY A 364 -32.09 -13.24 -3.71
C GLY A 364 -31.77 -13.71 -5.12
N GLY A 365 -32.04 -12.85 -6.11
CA GLY A 365 -31.79 -13.17 -7.52
C GLY A 365 -30.33 -13.45 -7.85
N SER A 366 -29.39 -12.84 -7.14
CA SER A 366 -27.95 -13.11 -7.24
C SER A 366 -27.60 -14.53 -6.77
N THR A 367 -28.29 -15.04 -5.74
CA THR A 367 -28.18 -16.43 -5.28
C THR A 367 -28.56 -17.42 -6.38
N LEU A 368 -29.64 -17.13 -7.12
CA LEU A 368 -30.08 -17.93 -8.27
C LEU A 368 -29.03 -17.95 -9.39
N LEU A 369 -28.44 -16.79 -9.71
CA LEU A 369 -27.36 -16.73 -10.71
C LEU A 369 -26.12 -17.52 -10.26
N ALA A 370 -25.75 -17.44 -8.98
CA ALA A 370 -24.63 -18.19 -8.42
C ALA A 370 -24.89 -19.71 -8.40
N ALA A 371 -26.12 -20.14 -8.09
CA ALA A 371 -26.53 -21.55 -8.08
C ALA A 371 -26.26 -22.24 -9.43
N ARG A 372 -26.39 -21.49 -10.53
CA ARG A 372 -26.17 -21.97 -11.91
C ARG A 372 -24.70 -22.09 -12.32
N GLN A 373 -23.75 -21.58 -11.52
CA GLN A 373 -22.32 -21.53 -11.87
C GLN A 373 -21.53 -22.75 -11.39
N GLY A 374 -22.17 -23.64 -10.63
CA GLY A 374 -21.54 -24.89 -10.21
C GLY A 374 -20.42 -24.72 -9.16
N PHE A 375 -20.53 -23.74 -8.27
CA PHE A 375 -19.64 -23.63 -7.11
C PHE A 375 -19.61 -24.93 -6.30
N ASP A 376 -18.44 -25.26 -5.73
CA ASP A 376 -18.26 -26.39 -4.83
C ASP A 376 -19.09 -26.20 -3.56
N MET A 377 -19.12 -24.96 -3.06
CA MET A 377 -19.88 -24.57 -1.88
C MET A 377 -20.35 -23.12 -1.97
N MET A 378 -21.60 -22.88 -1.59
CA MET A 378 -22.24 -21.58 -1.49
C MET A 378 -22.76 -21.36 -0.06
N VAL A 379 -22.55 -20.17 0.51
CA VAL A 379 -23.16 -19.79 1.79
C VAL A 379 -23.81 -18.43 1.64
N GLY A 380 -25.13 -18.36 1.85
CA GLY A 380 -25.92 -17.13 1.82
C GLY A 380 -26.47 -16.80 3.21
N VAL A 381 -26.37 -15.54 3.63
CA VAL A 381 -26.98 -15.04 4.88
C VAL A 381 -28.02 -13.97 4.59
N GLU A 382 -29.20 -14.11 5.21
CA GLU A 382 -30.34 -13.21 5.06
C GLU A 382 -30.93 -12.84 6.43
N SER A 383 -31.35 -11.58 6.61
CA SER A 383 -31.91 -11.08 7.85
C SER A 383 -33.43 -11.25 7.94
N ASP A 384 -34.13 -11.33 6.80
CA ASP A 384 -35.56 -11.64 6.77
C ASP A 384 -35.78 -13.17 6.76
N PRO A 385 -36.37 -13.75 7.83
CA PRO A 385 -36.57 -15.20 7.91
C PRO A 385 -37.56 -15.70 6.85
N ALA A 386 -38.56 -14.91 6.46
CA ALA A 386 -39.51 -15.27 5.42
C ALA A 386 -38.85 -15.24 4.04
N TRP A 387 -37.97 -14.26 3.79
CA TRP A 387 -37.20 -14.20 2.55
C TRP A 387 -36.17 -15.32 2.45
N ALA A 388 -35.42 -15.58 3.53
CA ALA A 388 -34.45 -16.69 3.59
C ALA A 388 -35.14 -18.04 3.27
N LYS A 389 -36.34 -18.25 3.82
CA LYS A 389 -37.16 -19.43 3.52
C LYS A 389 -37.58 -19.46 2.05
N ALA A 390 -38.08 -18.36 1.51
CA ALA A 390 -38.50 -18.28 0.11
C ALA A 390 -37.34 -18.56 -0.86
N VAL A 391 -36.14 -18.03 -0.61
CA VAL A 391 -34.93 -18.31 -1.41
C VAL A 391 -34.52 -19.78 -1.31
N SER A 392 -34.62 -20.36 -0.12
CA SER A 392 -34.26 -21.79 0.10
C SER A 392 -35.23 -22.77 -0.56
N GLU A 393 -36.49 -22.36 -0.75
CA GLU A 393 -37.55 -23.16 -1.36
C GLU A 393 -37.67 -22.96 -2.88
N ASP A 394 -36.90 -22.03 -3.46
CA ASP A 394 -36.78 -21.91 -4.91
C ASP A 394 -36.22 -23.20 -5.52
N GLU A 395 -36.78 -23.66 -6.64
CA GLU A 395 -36.49 -24.98 -7.21
C GLU A 395 -34.99 -25.19 -7.49
N GLU A 396 -34.32 -24.20 -8.10
CA GLU A 396 -32.90 -24.31 -8.47
C GLU A 396 -31.99 -24.23 -7.24
N VAL A 397 -32.31 -23.34 -6.30
CA VAL A 397 -31.55 -23.20 -5.05
C VAL A 397 -31.73 -24.44 -4.16
N ALA A 398 -32.96 -24.93 -4.01
CA ALA A 398 -33.29 -26.13 -3.26
C ALA A 398 -32.55 -27.36 -3.81
N ALA A 399 -32.43 -27.48 -5.14
CA ALA A 399 -31.65 -28.55 -5.76
C ALA A 399 -30.16 -28.50 -5.39
N VAL A 400 -29.56 -27.31 -5.33
CA VAL A 400 -28.16 -27.11 -4.93
C VAL A 400 -27.97 -27.40 -3.43
N ILE A 401 -28.92 -27.00 -2.59
CA ILE A 401 -28.94 -27.32 -1.15
C ILE A 401 -29.03 -28.83 -0.95
N ALA A 402 -29.96 -29.51 -1.65
CA ALA A 402 -30.14 -30.96 -1.57
C ALA A 402 -28.88 -31.72 -2.05
N ALA A 403 -28.12 -31.14 -2.99
CA ALA A 403 -26.83 -31.66 -3.43
C ALA A 403 -25.68 -31.39 -2.44
N GLY A 404 -25.94 -30.74 -1.30
CA GLY A 404 -24.92 -30.41 -0.29
C GLY A 404 -23.95 -29.30 -0.70
N ARG A 405 -24.29 -28.51 -1.71
CA ARG A 405 -23.43 -27.44 -2.27
C ARG A 405 -23.86 -26.03 -1.88
N ALA A 406 -24.93 -25.88 -1.09
CA ALA A 406 -25.37 -24.58 -0.60
C ALA A 406 -25.94 -24.64 0.82
N SER A 407 -25.69 -23.57 1.59
CA SER A 407 -26.34 -23.26 2.86
C SER A 407 -26.97 -21.87 2.78
N ILE A 408 -28.30 -21.76 2.90
CA ILE A 408 -29.00 -20.47 3.01
C ILE A 408 -29.47 -20.30 4.46
N LEU A 409 -28.97 -19.26 5.11
CA LEU A 409 -29.06 -19.08 6.55
C LEU A 409 -29.82 -17.81 6.89
N HIS A 410 -30.80 -17.94 7.78
CA HIS A 410 -31.35 -16.79 8.48
C HIS A 410 -30.39 -16.31 9.59
N ALA A 411 -30.11 -15.02 9.63
CA ALA A 411 -29.41 -14.34 10.71
C ALA A 411 -30.35 -13.38 11.43
N ASP A 412 -30.74 -13.77 12.66
CA ASP A 412 -31.63 -12.98 13.49
C ASP A 412 -30.94 -11.68 13.96
N ILE A 413 -31.46 -10.56 13.45
CA ILE A 413 -31.07 -9.20 13.83
C ILE A 413 -32.22 -8.45 14.53
N GLY A 414 -33.19 -9.18 15.07
CA GLY A 414 -34.46 -8.66 15.58
C GLY A 414 -35.52 -8.50 14.47
N PRO A 415 -36.68 -7.91 14.79
CA PRO A 415 -37.73 -7.68 13.81
C PRO A 415 -37.23 -6.86 12.62
N VAL A 416 -37.51 -7.32 11.41
CA VAL A 416 -37.12 -6.63 10.16
C VAL A 416 -38.33 -6.18 9.36
N GLY A 417 -38.16 -5.09 8.62
CA GLY A 417 -39.12 -4.53 7.68
C GLY A 417 -38.66 -4.68 6.23
N ALA A 418 -38.91 -3.66 5.42
CA ALA A 418 -38.54 -3.67 4.01
C ALA A 418 -37.02 -3.92 3.82
N TRP A 419 -36.68 -4.76 2.85
CA TRP A 419 -35.29 -5.11 2.50
C TRP A 419 -34.47 -5.69 3.66
N GLY A 420 -35.15 -6.39 4.59
CA GLY A 420 -34.50 -7.01 5.74
C GLY A 420 -33.87 -5.99 6.71
N ALA A 421 -34.29 -4.72 6.66
CA ALA A 421 -33.78 -3.68 7.55
C ALA A 421 -34.41 -3.81 8.95
N PRO A 422 -33.64 -3.63 10.05
CA PRO A 422 -34.20 -3.63 11.41
C PRO A 422 -35.33 -2.61 11.55
N VAL A 423 -36.45 -3.03 12.14
CA VAL A 423 -37.57 -2.14 12.48
C VAL A 423 -37.16 -1.19 13.61
N ASP A 424 -36.51 -1.73 14.65
CA ASP A 424 -35.98 -0.95 15.76
C ASP A 424 -34.47 -0.73 15.56
N ARG A 425 -34.10 0.51 15.22
CA ARG A 425 -32.70 0.92 15.04
C ARG A 425 -31.93 1.12 16.36
N THR A 426 -32.58 0.98 17.51
CA THR A 426 -31.95 1.10 18.85
C THR A 426 -31.63 -0.27 19.45
N ALA A 427 -32.35 -1.32 19.04
CA ALA A 427 -32.11 -2.69 19.46
C ALA A 427 -30.94 -3.32 18.67
N VAL A 428 -29.72 -2.79 18.87
CA VAL A 428 -28.53 -3.15 18.08
C VAL A 428 -27.84 -4.45 18.51
N ARG A 429 -28.17 -4.98 19.70
CA ARG A 429 -27.55 -6.17 20.29
C ARG A 429 -27.50 -7.40 19.36
N PRO A 430 -28.55 -7.75 18.60
CA PRO A 430 -28.52 -8.91 17.71
C PRO A 430 -27.85 -8.64 16.35
N TRP A 431 -27.57 -7.40 15.97
CA TRP A 431 -27.04 -7.08 14.62
C TRP A 431 -25.73 -7.78 14.27
N PRO A 432 -24.76 -7.98 15.21
CA PRO A 432 -23.55 -8.73 14.91
C PRO A 432 -23.81 -10.17 14.44
N ASN A 433 -24.99 -10.74 14.74
CA ASN A 433 -25.37 -12.07 14.25
C ASN A 433 -25.34 -12.14 12.71
N TYR A 434 -25.66 -11.06 12.00
CA TYR A 434 -25.63 -11.03 10.54
C TYR A 434 -24.25 -11.43 9.98
N ILE A 435 -23.20 -10.96 10.62
CA ILE A 435 -21.82 -11.28 10.26
C ILE A 435 -21.40 -12.62 10.88
N ALA A 436 -21.73 -12.84 12.15
CA ALA A 436 -21.32 -14.05 12.87
C ALA A 436 -21.86 -15.32 12.21
N ARG A 437 -23.12 -15.33 11.73
CA ARG A 437 -23.74 -16.50 11.09
C ARG A 437 -23.01 -16.93 9.83
N MET A 438 -22.50 -15.99 9.02
CA MET A 438 -21.69 -16.31 7.83
C MET A 438 -20.44 -17.08 8.23
N TRP A 439 -19.70 -16.55 9.20
CA TRP A 439 -18.39 -17.08 9.54
C TRP A 439 -18.45 -18.34 10.41
N GLN A 440 -19.48 -18.50 11.23
CA GLN A 440 -19.79 -19.76 11.92
C GLN A 440 -20.01 -20.90 10.92
N GLU A 441 -20.68 -20.63 9.81
CA GLU A 441 -20.93 -21.66 8.80
C GLU A 441 -19.66 -22.03 8.04
N TRP A 442 -18.84 -21.04 7.64
CA TRP A 442 -17.55 -21.33 7.00
C TRP A 442 -16.57 -22.09 7.91
N ASP A 443 -16.57 -21.76 9.21
CA ASP A 443 -15.81 -22.51 10.21
C ASP A 443 -16.32 -23.96 10.33
N ARG A 444 -17.64 -24.17 10.40
CA ARG A 444 -18.28 -25.50 10.40
C ARG A 444 -17.93 -26.33 9.16
N ILE A 445 -17.88 -25.69 7.99
CA ILE A 445 -17.49 -26.31 6.71
C ILE A 445 -15.99 -26.65 6.70
N GLY A 446 -15.17 -25.96 7.49
CA GLY A 446 -13.71 -26.11 7.50
C GLY A 446 -13.06 -25.54 6.23
N SER A 447 -13.64 -24.48 5.66
CA SER A 447 -13.15 -23.85 4.42
C SER A 447 -13.27 -22.32 4.46
N PHE A 448 -12.97 -21.65 3.37
CA PHE A 448 -13.05 -20.18 3.25
C PHE A 448 -13.50 -19.77 1.84
N PRO A 449 -14.40 -18.77 1.71
CA PRO A 449 -14.85 -18.32 0.40
C PRO A 449 -13.73 -17.65 -0.38
N ASP A 450 -13.70 -17.84 -1.69
CA ASP A 450 -12.78 -17.14 -2.61
C ASP A 450 -13.50 -16.13 -3.51
N LEU A 451 -14.83 -16.05 -3.41
CA LEU A 451 -15.66 -14.99 -3.96
C LEU A 451 -16.75 -14.61 -2.94
N ILE A 452 -16.89 -13.32 -2.65
CA ILE A 452 -17.85 -12.82 -1.67
C ILE A 452 -18.69 -11.72 -2.32
N PHE A 453 -20.01 -11.81 -2.23
CA PHE A 453 -20.93 -10.76 -2.66
C PHE A 453 -21.62 -10.11 -1.46
N VAL A 454 -21.67 -8.78 -1.46
CA VAL A 454 -22.24 -7.96 -0.39
C VAL A 454 -23.34 -7.06 -0.97
N ASP A 455 -24.59 -7.49 -0.79
CA ASP A 455 -25.79 -6.76 -1.22
C ASP A 455 -26.91 -6.75 -0.15
N GLY A 456 -26.56 -7.14 1.06
CA GLY A 456 -27.48 -7.21 2.19
C GLY A 456 -27.46 -5.97 3.08
N ARG A 457 -27.56 -6.22 4.38
CA ARG A 457 -27.44 -5.19 5.45
C ARG A 457 -25.98 -5.09 5.91
N PHE A 458 -25.67 -4.00 6.63
CA PHE A 458 -24.35 -3.77 7.25
C PHE A 458 -23.17 -3.89 6.27
N ARG A 459 -23.34 -3.43 5.02
CA ARG A 459 -22.44 -3.75 3.89
C ARG A 459 -20.96 -3.46 4.16
N VAL A 460 -20.66 -2.31 4.78
CA VAL A 460 -19.28 -1.95 5.14
C VAL A 460 -18.74 -2.94 6.17
N ALA A 461 -19.48 -3.24 7.22
CA ALA A 461 -19.09 -4.21 8.23
C ALA A 461 -18.92 -5.63 7.65
N CYS A 462 -19.78 -6.05 6.72
CA CYS A 462 -19.61 -7.31 5.97
C CYS A 462 -18.28 -7.32 5.20
N CYS A 463 -17.98 -6.26 4.42
CA CYS A 463 -16.71 -6.13 3.70
C CYS A 463 -15.51 -6.18 4.65
N LEU A 464 -15.53 -5.42 5.73
CA LEU A 464 -14.41 -5.38 6.69
C LEU A 464 -14.23 -6.71 7.42
N SER A 465 -15.33 -7.42 7.73
CA SER A 465 -15.24 -8.77 8.32
C SER A 465 -14.60 -9.77 7.34
N ALA A 466 -14.91 -9.66 6.05
CA ALA A 466 -14.26 -10.45 5.00
C ALA A 466 -12.77 -10.13 4.88
N ALA A 467 -12.39 -8.85 4.90
CA ALA A 467 -10.98 -8.43 4.90
C ALA A 467 -10.23 -8.93 6.14
N LEU A 468 -10.86 -8.88 7.32
CA LEU A 468 -10.25 -9.34 8.57
C LEU A 468 -9.96 -10.84 8.52
N LEU A 469 -10.94 -11.63 8.06
CA LEU A 469 -10.77 -13.08 7.96
C LEU A 469 -9.86 -13.50 6.82
N ALA A 470 -9.84 -12.77 5.71
CA ALA A 470 -8.83 -12.94 4.68
C ALA A 470 -7.43 -12.73 5.26
N ALA A 471 -7.24 -11.66 6.03
CA ALA A 471 -5.97 -11.38 6.71
C ALA A 471 -5.58 -12.49 7.70
N ALA A 472 -6.54 -13.01 8.48
CA ALA A 472 -6.31 -14.11 9.42
C ALA A 472 -6.03 -15.47 8.73
N ASN A 473 -6.47 -15.65 7.49
CA ASN A 473 -6.30 -16.88 6.71
C ASN A 473 -5.20 -16.79 5.63
N ARG A 474 -4.35 -15.76 5.68
CA ARG A 474 -3.25 -15.56 4.73
C ARG A 474 -2.37 -16.80 4.61
N GLY A 475 -2.14 -17.22 3.37
CA GLY A 475 -1.33 -18.40 3.06
C GLY A 475 -2.03 -19.75 3.27
N ARG A 476 -3.22 -19.78 3.90
CA ARG A 476 -4.04 -20.99 4.03
C ARG A 476 -5.04 -21.13 2.89
N TYR A 477 -5.65 -20.03 2.47
CA TYR A 477 -6.63 -19.99 1.38
C TYR A 477 -6.27 -18.90 0.36
N PRO A 478 -6.76 -18.99 -0.89
CA PRO A 478 -6.66 -17.90 -1.85
C PRO A 478 -7.32 -16.64 -1.30
N GLU A 479 -6.75 -15.47 -1.60
CA GLU A 479 -7.37 -14.20 -1.25
C GLU A 479 -8.74 -14.08 -1.95
N PRO A 480 -9.80 -13.68 -1.22
CA PRO A 480 -11.13 -13.57 -1.78
C PRO A 480 -11.24 -12.31 -2.64
N LEU A 481 -12.01 -12.42 -3.72
CA LEU A 481 -12.53 -11.24 -4.39
C LEU A 481 -13.86 -10.84 -3.74
N VAL A 482 -14.05 -9.56 -3.46
CA VAL A 482 -15.25 -9.03 -2.82
C VAL A 482 -15.98 -8.13 -3.80
N MET A 483 -17.25 -8.43 -4.05
CA MET A 483 -18.17 -7.61 -4.83
C MET A 483 -19.13 -6.90 -3.88
N ILE A 484 -19.29 -5.59 -4.02
CA ILE A 484 -20.27 -4.79 -3.29
C ILE A 484 -21.16 -4.04 -4.27
N HIS A 485 -22.48 -4.12 -4.08
CA HIS A 485 -23.48 -3.46 -4.93
C HIS A 485 -24.09 -2.22 -4.26
N ASP A 486 -24.93 -1.47 -5.00
CA ASP A 486 -25.59 -0.23 -4.58
C ASP A 486 -24.61 0.77 -3.95
N THR A 487 -23.41 0.90 -4.50
CA THR A 487 -22.43 1.93 -4.12
C THR A 487 -22.54 3.18 -4.99
N GLY A 488 -22.04 4.33 -4.51
CA GLY A 488 -21.94 5.55 -5.31
C GLY A 488 -22.31 6.81 -4.53
N GLU A 489 -22.41 7.94 -5.24
CA GLU A 489 -22.58 9.28 -4.65
C GLU A 489 -23.81 9.41 -3.74
N ARG A 490 -24.87 8.65 -3.98
CA ARG A 490 -26.08 8.64 -3.15
C ARG A 490 -25.90 7.89 -1.83
N ARG A 491 -24.85 7.07 -1.71
CA ARG A 491 -24.52 6.25 -0.54
C ARG A 491 -23.02 6.34 -0.22
N PRO A 492 -22.50 7.55 0.08
CA PRO A 492 -21.07 7.79 0.24
C PRO A 492 -20.45 7.01 1.40
N ASN A 493 -21.26 6.61 2.39
CA ASN A 493 -20.82 5.81 3.53
C ASN A 493 -20.17 4.48 3.12
N TYR A 494 -20.54 3.92 1.95
CA TYR A 494 -19.95 2.68 1.47
C TYR A 494 -18.50 2.86 0.98
N ASP A 495 -18.06 4.10 0.73
CA ASP A 495 -16.66 4.38 0.40
C ASP A 495 -15.71 4.10 1.58
N HIS A 496 -16.21 3.98 2.81
CA HIS A 496 -15.41 3.50 3.96
C HIS A 496 -14.83 2.11 3.73
N ALA A 497 -15.47 1.26 2.92
CA ALA A 497 -14.87 -0.01 2.52
C ALA A 497 -13.58 0.20 1.72
N LEU A 498 -13.47 1.27 0.93
CA LEU A 498 -12.30 1.54 0.08
C LEU A 498 -11.04 1.88 0.87
N GLU A 499 -11.17 2.21 2.16
CA GLU A 499 -10.02 2.35 3.07
C GLU A 499 -9.28 1.01 3.28
N TYR A 500 -10.00 -0.10 3.08
CA TYR A 500 -9.57 -1.48 3.33
C TYR A 500 -9.50 -2.34 2.07
N PHE A 501 -9.95 -1.81 0.93
CA PHE A 501 -10.03 -2.54 -0.34
C PHE A 501 -9.38 -1.75 -1.49
N HIS A 502 -8.83 -2.46 -2.47
CA HIS A 502 -8.50 -1.94 -3.80
C HIS A 502 -9.68 -2.20 -4.72
N VAL A 503 -10.10 -1.20 -5.50
CA VAL A 503 -11.13 -1.39 -6.54
C VAL A 503 -10.44 -1.95 -7.78
N GLU A 504 -10.75 -3.19 -8.12
CA GLU A 504 -10.26 -3.88 -9.32
C GLU A 504 -11.05 -3.45 -10.55
N GLU A 505 -12.37 -3.33 -10.38
CA GLU A 505 -13.27 -2.99 -11.46
C GLU A 505 -14.56 -2.37 -10.91
N GLN A 506 -15.17 -1.43 -11.64
CA GLN A 506 -16.47 -0.86 -11.29
C GLN A 506 -17.33 -0.69 -12.54
N VAL A 507 -18.59 -1.11 -12.46
CA VAL A 507 -19.63 -0.81 -13.46
C VAL A 507 -20.86 -0.34 -12.71
N GLY A 508 -21.35 0.87 -13.01
CA GLY A 508 -22.45 1.47 -12.27
C GLY A 508 -22.15 1.53 -10.76
N THR A 509 -23.02 0.91 -9.99
CA THR A 509 -22.98 0.80 -8.52
C THR A 509 -22.35 -0.51 -8.02
N LEU A 510 -21.99 -1.43 -8.93
CA LEU A 510 -21.27 -2.66 -8.63
C LEU A 510 -19.76 -2.41 -8.65
N ARG A 511 -19.09 -2.66 -7.52
CA ARG A 511 -17.63 -2.63 -7.40
C ARG A 511 -17.10 -4.02 -7.10
N VAL A 512 -16.06 -4.39 -7.82
CA VAL A 512 -15.25 -5.60 -7.62
C VAL A 512 -13.95 -5.17 -6.96
N MET A 513 -13.60 -5.81 -5.86
CA MET A 513 -12.55 -5.33 -4.97
C MET A 513 -11.70 -6.46 -4.40
N SER A 514 -10.44 -6.19 -4.13
CA SER A 514 -9.53 -7.07 -3.39
C SER A 514 -9.14 -6.44 -2.04
N PRO A 515 -8.97 -7.22 -0.96
CA PRO A 515 -8.53 -6.69 0.32
C PRO A 515 -7.14 -6.03 0.22
N ARG A 516 -6.97 -4.86 0.85
CA ARG A 516 -5.65 -4.21 0.98
C ARG A 516 -4.77 -5.03 1.93
N LEU A 517 -3.79 -5.71 1.36
CA LEU A 517 -2.91 -6.63 2.11
C LEU A 517 -2.04 -5.93 3.18
N LEU A 518 -1.92 -4.61 3.13
CA LEU A 518 -1.14 -3.81 4.08
C LEU A 518 -1.94 -3.29 5.29
N ARG A 519 -3.26 -3.52 5.36
CA ARG A 519 -4.03 -3.19 6.56
C ARG A 519 -3.79 -4.26 7.61
N SER A 520 -3.37 -3.83 8.80
CA SER A 520 -3.18 -4.74 9.92
C SER A 520 -4.54 -5.30 10.37
N PRO A 521 -4.62 -6.54 10.88
CA PRO A 521 -5.85 -7.08 11.43
C PRO A 521 -6.50 -6.16 12.46
N GLU A 522 -5.72 -5.48 13.30
CA GLU A 522 -6.17 -4.52 14.31
C GLU A 522 -6.84 -3.30 13.68
N ALA A 523 -6.27 -2.75 12.62
CA ALA A 523 -6.85 -1.62 11.90
C ALA A 523 -8.17 -1.99 11.20
N ILE A 524 -8.24 -3.22 10.66
CA ILE A 524 -9.48 -3.75 10.06
C ILE A 524 -10.52 -3.98 11.15
N LEU A 525 -10.12 -4.55 12.29
CA LEU A 525 -11.00 -4.80 13.44
C LEU A 525 -11.55 -3.50 14.03
N ALA A 526 -10.70 -2.48 14.18
CA ALA A 526 -11.12 -1.16 14.65
C ALA A 526 -12.12 -0.51 13.68
N GLY A 527 -11.86 -0.59 12.37
CA GLY A 527 -12.80 -0.14 11.34
C GLY A 527 -14.13 -0.88 11.40
N LEU A 528 -14.07 -2.22 11.57
CA LEU A 528 -15.25 -3.06 11.69
C LEU A 528 -16.12 -2.62 12.86
N PHE A 529 -15.54 -2.48 14.05
CA PHE A 529 -16.29 -2.03 15.23
C PHE A 529 -16.80 -0.60 15.11
N GLY A 530 -16.04 0.30 14.49
CA GLY A 530 -16.48 1.67 14.24
C GLY A 530 -17.68 1.79 13.29
N ARG A 531 -17.94 0.75 12.49
CA ARG A 531 -18.97 0.74 11.43
C ARG A 531 -20.02 -0.37 11.60
N LEU A 532 -19.92 -1.18 12.66
CA LEU A 532 -20.72 -2.39 12.86
C LEU A 532 -22.23 -2.11 12.90
N PHE A 533 -22.61 -0.94 13.39
CA PHE A 533 -24.00 -0.53 13.55
C PHE A 533 -24.46 0.47 12.49
N GLU A 534 -23.73 0.61 11.38
CA GLU A 534 -24.16 1.47 10.29
C GLU A 534 -25.28 0.80 9.49
N VAL A 535 -26.46 1.42 9.53
CA VAL A 535 -27.61 1.05 8.69
C VAL A 535 -27.91 2.25 7.79
N VAL A 536 -27.62 2.09 6.49
CA VAL A 536 -27.93 3.10 5.46
C VAL A 536 -29.33 2.86 4.94
#